data_AF-A0A960BIN4-F1
#
_entry.id   AF-A0A960BIN4-F1
#
_cell.length_a   1.000
_cell.length_b   1.000
_cell.length_c   1.000
_cell.angle_alpha   90.00
_cell.angle_beta   90.00
_cell.angle_gamma   90.00
#
_symmetry.space_group_name_H-M   'P 1'
#
loop_
_entity.id
_entity.type
_entity.pdbx_description
1 polymer ?
#
loop_
_entity_poly.entity_id
_entity_poly.type
_entity_poly.pdbx_seq_one_letter_code
_entity_poly.pdbx_strand_id
1 'polypeptide(L)'
;MEDDEHEEVQLDLEVEEPPAPQPKPELDAVGESDPATEAFARLEGEMAMVRHTVQNMARERADIVIPDYTATLSQMADQLAMVSKTLSTIGRKPAIELTPEDIAVQIKRASHDMLRDSSDLFRQGRKDFDSATAQLSAMMGRVRAEDEQKRQTWRFAAMGLAAGILLWSILPGTVSRAVPESWNWPERMARKAVGEPSIVEAGIRLIRSQNPEAWEELAEAQGILSANREALELCKERVRNSKGSIRCTVVLKP
;
A
#
# COMPACT_ATOMS: atom_id res chain seq x y z
N MET A 1 87.72 -55.39 -57.89
CA MET A 1 87.99 -56.75 -58.38
C MET A 1 87.19 -57.62 -57.46
N GLU A 2 85.92 -57.74 -57.80
CA GLU A 2 85.38 -58.88 -58.59
C GLU A 2 84.96 -59.93 -57.57
N ASP A 3 83.67 -60.07 -57.33
CA ASP A 3 82.70 -60.85 -58.13
C ASP A 3 82.92 -62.36 -57.99
N ASP A 4 81.77 -63.04 -57.95
CA ASP A 4 81.55 -64.47 -58.17
C ASP A 4 81.95 -65.43 -57.03
N GLU A 5 81.18 -66.48 -56.72
CA GLU A 5 79.99 -67.02 -57.36
C GLU A 5 79.24 -67.91 -56.35
N HIS A 6 78.02 -68.25 -56.73
CA HIS A 6 77.10 -69.21 -56.12
C HIS A 6 77.79 -70.59 -55.87
N GLU A 7 77.31 -71.46 -54.99
CA GLU A 7 76.12 -72.28 -55.22
C GLU A 7 75.83 -73.14 -53.98
N GLU A 8 74.64 -73.72 -54.01
CA GLU A 8 73.86 -74.25 -52.93
C GLU A 8 74.13 -75.77 -52.74
N VAL A 9 73.63 -76.35 -51.64
CA VAL A 9 73.12 -77.75 -51.53
C VAL A 9 73.97 -78.85 -50.84
N GLN A 10 73.50 -79.19 -49.62
CA GLN A 10 73.20 -80.51 -49.00
C GLN A 10 74.25 -81.46 -48.35
N LEU A 11 73.91 -81.81 -47.09
CA LEU A 11 73.85 -83.14 -46.42
C LEU A 11 75.16 -83.96 -46.32
N ASP A 12 75.46 -84.77 -45.31
CA ASP A 12 74.68 -85.49 -44.31
C ASP A 12 75.53 -85.79 -43.05
N LEU A 13 74.87 -86.22 -41.98
CA LEU A 13 75.44 -86.59 -40.69
C LEU A 13 75.85 -88.08 -40.66
N GLU A 14 77.15 -88.36 -40.66
CA GLU A 14 77.72 -89.65 -40.26
C GLU A 14 78.73 -89.45 -39.12
N VAL A 15 78.63 -90.25 -38.06
CA VAL A 15 79.61 -90.30 -36.96
C VAL A 15 80.02 -91.75 -36.70
N GLU A 16 81.29 -92.03 -36.95
CA GLU A 16 82.05 -93.25 -36.63
C GLU A 16 82.90 -92.97 -35.37
N GLU A 17 83.20 -93.87 -34.42
CA GLU A 17 84.12 -95.03 -34.49
C GLU A 17 84.28 -95.66 -33.04
N PRO A 18 85.07 -96.73 -32.74
CA PRO A 18 84.73 -98.18 -32.64
C PRO A 18 85.22 -98.85 -31.29
N PRO A 19 85.65 -100.16 -31.13
CA PRO A 19 85.35 -101.48 -31.75
C PRO A 19 85.07 -102.72 -30.79
N ALA A 20 84.48 -103.80 -31.38
CA ALA A 20 84.63 -105.29 -31.23
C ALA A 20 84.29 -106.07 -29.91
N PRO A 21 83.95 -107.41 -29.92
CA PRO A 21 84.17 -108.50 -30.93
C PRO A 21 83.03 -109.56 -31.19
N GLN A 22 83.28 -110.46 -32.17
CA GLN A 22 82.51 -111.65 -32.72
C GLN A 22 82.37 -112.86 -31.72
N PRO A 23 81.59 -113.99 -31.93
CA PRO A 23 81.23 -114.71 -33.18
C PRO A 23 79.83 -115.45 -33.34
N LYS A 24 79.59 -115.91 -34.59
CA LYS A 24 78.66 -116.87 -35.29
C LYS A 24 78.09 -118.13 -34.55
N PRO A 25 77.19 -118.99 -35.16
CA PRO A 25 76.05 -118.81 -36.12
C PRO A 25 74.81 -119.76 -35.87
N GLU A 26 73.83 -119.76 -36.80
CA GLU A 26 72.83 -120.84 -37.14
C GLU A 26 71.62 -121.05 -36.18
N LEU A 27 70.40 -121.47 -36.55
CA LEU A 27 69.67 -121.86 -37.78
C LEU A 27 68.15 -121.89 -37.42
N ASP A 28 67.27 -121.70 -38.42
CA ASP A 28 65.89 -122.21 -38.57
C ASP A 28 64.85 -122.19 -37.43
N ALA A 29 63.67 -121.62 -37.72
CA ALA A 29 62.47 -122.40 -38.07
C ALA A 29 61.19 -121.55 -37.89
N VAL A 30 60.34 -121.58 -38.92
CA VAL A 30 58.95 -121.13 -38.88
C VAL A 30 58.20 -121.93 -37.81
N GLY A 31 57.67 -121.21 -36.82
CA GLY A 31 56.70 -121.74 -35.85
C GLY A 31 55.50 -120.81 -35.84
N GLU A 32 54.37 -121.32 -36.31
CA GLU A 32 53.05 -120.71 -36.23
C GLU A 32 52.80 -120.19 -34.81
N SER A 33 52.81 -118.86 -34.65
CA SER A 33 52.66 -118.21 -33.36
C SER A 33 51.20 -118.34 -32.89
N ASP A 34 51.04 -119.03 -31.76
CA ASP A 34 49.79 -119.27 -31.03
C ASP A 34 48.97 -117.95 -30.88
N PRO A 35 47.66 -117.94 -31.23
CA PRO A 35 46.81 -116.75 -31.10
C PRO A 35 46.80 -116.12 -29.70
N ALA A 36 47.18 -116.86 -28.65
CA ALA A 36 47.37 -116.30 -27.32
C ALA A 36 48.55 -115.32 -27.25
N THR A 37 49.69 -115.61 -27.90
CA THR A 37 50.89 -114.76 -27.87
C THR A 37 50.68 -113.43 -28.59
N GLU A 38 49.92 -113.42 -29.69
CA GLU A 38 49.56 -112.18 -30.41
C GLU A 38 48.58 -111.32 -29.59
N ALA A 39 47.68 -111.94 -28.83
CA ALA A 39 46.77 -111.23 -27.92
C ALA A 39 47.52 -110.55 -26.75
N PHE A 40 48.55 -111.20 -26.19
CA PHE A 40 49.37 -110.59 -25.14
C PHE A 40 50.23 -109.43 -25.65
N ALA A 41 50.80 -109.53 -26.85
CA ALA A 41 51.53 -108.42 -27.46
C ALA A 41 50.63 -107.20 -27.73
N ARG A 42 49.37 -107.42 -28.13
CA ARG A 42 48.39 -106.33 -28.28
C ARG A 42 48.01 -105.70 -26.94
N LEU A 43 47.79 -106.50 -25.89
CA LEU A 43 47.52 -106.01 -24.54
C LEU A 43 48.71 -105.25 -23.93
N GLU A 44 49.93 -105.68 -24.20
CA GLU A 44 51.15 -104.99 -23.75
C GLU A 44 51.32 -103.63 -24.45
N GLY A 45 50.99 -103.56 -25.75
CA GLY A 45 50.90 -102.30 -26.50
C GLY A 45 49.82 -101.36 -25.96
N GLU A 46 48.64 -101.87 -25.60
CA GLU A 46 47.58 -101.07 -24.98
C GLU A 46 47.95 -100.60 -23.57
N MET A 47 48.57 -101.44 -22.74
CA MET A 47 49.05 -101.05 -21.41
C MET A 47 50.19 -100.03 -21.48
N ALA A 48 51.07 -100.12 -22.47
CA ALA A 48 52.10 -99.12 -22.70
C ALA A 48 51.49 -97.75 -23.05
N MET A 49 50.43 -97.73 -23.87
CA MET A 49 49.69 -96.50 -24.19
C MET A 49 49.00 -95.91 -22.95
N VAL A 50 48.30 -96.72 -22.16
CA VAL A 50 47.63 -96.26 -20.92
C VAL A 50 48.64 -95.74 -19.90
N ARG A 51 49.78 -96.42 -19.75
CA ARG A 51 50.84 -95.95 -18.84
C ARG A 51 51.41 -94.62 -19.30
N HIS A 52 51.61 -94.45 -20.60
CA HIS A 52 52.11 -93.19 -21.15
C HIS A 52 51.09 -92.05 -20.99
N THR A 53 49.79 -92.29 -21.22
CA THR A 53 48.75 -91.26 -21.04
C THR A 53 48.57 -90.86 -19.59
N VAL A 54 48.58 -91.82 -18.65
CA VAL A 54 48.52 -91.51 -17.21
C VAL A 54 49.74 -90.73 -16.76
N GLN A 55 50.94 -91.09 -17.24
CA GLN A 55 52.16 -90.33 -16.96
C GLN A 55 52.10 -88.92 -17.54
N ASN A 56 51.53 -88.74 -18.73
CA ASN A 56 51.36 -87.42 -19.35
C ASN A 56 50.33 -86.56 -18.59
N MET A 57 49.20 -87.14 -18.19
CA MET A 57 48.17 -86.46 -17.39
C MET A 57 48.66 -86.10 -15.97
N ALA A 58 49.48 -86.96 -15.37
CA ALA A 58 50.11 -86.67 -14.08
C ALA A 58 51.14 -85.54 -14.21
N ARG A 59 51.87 -85.46 -15.33
CA ARG A 59 52.78 -84.34 -15.62
C ARG A 59 52.05 -83.02 -15.82
N GLU A 60 50.93 -83.03 -16.55
CA GLU A 60 50.08 -81.84 -16.71
C GLU A 60 49.47 -81.38 -15.38
N ARG A 61 49.07 -82.31 -14.50
CA ARG A 61 48.51 -81.96 -13.18
C ARG A 61 49.55 -81.41 -12.21
N ALA A 62 50.81 -81.84 -12.31
CA ALA A 62 51.89 -81.32 -11.49
C ALA A 62 52.31 -79.89 -11.87
N ASP A 63 51.99 -79.45 -13.09
CA ASP A 63 52.28 -78.10 -13.60
C ASP A 63 51.11 -77.11 -13.42
N ILE A 64 50.01 -77.54 -12.79
CA ILE A 64 48.91 -76.63 -12.44
C ILE A 64 49.29 -75.84 -11.19
N VAL A 65 49.90 -74.69 -11.42
CA VAL A 65 50.07 -73.64 -10.40
C VAL A 65 48.69 -73.03 -10.13
N ILE A 66 48.08 -73.35 -8.98
CA ILE A 66 46.84 -72.68 -8.54
C ILE A 66 47.18 -71.22 -8.21
N PRO A 67 46.62 -70.23 -8.92
CA PRO A 67 46.89 -68.83 -8.63
C PRO A 67 46.36 -68.46 -7.25
N ASP A 68 47.17 -67.76 -6.45
CA ASP A 68 46.74 -67.28 -5.14
C ASP A 68 45.81 -66.06 -5.29
N TYR A 69 44.50 -66.28 -5.16
CA TYR A 69 43.48 -65.23 -5.19
C TYR A 69 43.25 -64.57 -3.82
N THR A 70 43.99 -64.92 -2.78
CA THR A 70 43.78 -64.38 -1.43
C THR A 70 43.94 -62.87 -1.39
N ALA A 71 44.89 -62.33 -2.16
CA ALA A 71 45.11 -60.90 -2.30
C ALA A 71 43.99 -60.16 -3.07
N THR A 72 43.40 -60.80 -4.08
CA THR A 72 42.28 -60.21 -4.82
C THR A 72 40.98 -60.27 -4.03
N LEU A 73 40.74 -61.37 -3.31
CA LEU A 73 39.59 -61.51 -2.42
C LEU A 73 39.66 -60.56 -1.22
N SER A 74 40.84 -60.34 -0.62
CA SER A 74 41.00 -59.35 0.44
C SER A 74 40.73 -57.93 -0.06
N GLN A 75 41.22 -57.60 -1.26
CA GLN A 75 40.94 -56.30 -1.89
C GLN A 75 39.44 -56.08 -2.15
N MET A 76 38.71 -57.11 -2.58
CA MET A 76 37.25 -57.04 -2.75
C MET A 76 36.52 -56.85 -1.41
N ALA A 77 36.98 -57.52 -0.35
CA ALA A 77 36.43 -57.35 1.00
C ALA A 77 36.65 -55.92 1.52
N ASP A 78 37.83 -55.34 1.29
CA ASP A 78 38.13 -53.95 1.66
C ASP A 78 37.27 -52.94 0.89
N GLN A 79 37.05 -53.17 -0.40
CA GLN A 79 36.15 -52.35 -1.21
C GLN A 79 34.71 -52.42 -0.70
N LEU A 80 34.20 -53.61 -0.38
CA LEU A 80 32.87 -53.78 0.21
C LEU A 80 32.74 -53.09 1.57
N ALA A 81 33.77 -53.17 2.41
CA ALA A 81 33.80 -52.46 3.69
C ALA A 81 33.73 -50.94 3.49
N MET A 82 34.48 -50.42 2.52
CA MET A 82 34.47 -49.00 2.15
C MET A 82 33.09 -48.56 1.63
N VAL A 83 32.45 -49.36 0.77
CA VAL A 83 31.09 -49.11 0.28
C VAL A 83 30.06 -49.13 1.42
N SER A 84 30.16 -50.07 2.36
CA SER A 84 29.25 -50.10 3.51
C SER A 84 29.39 -48.85 4.38
N LYS A 85 30.63 -48.37 4.55
CA LYS A 85 30.94 -47.17 5.33
C LYS A 85 30.42 -45.92 4.65
N THR A 86 30.57 -45.80 3.33
CA THR A 86 30.00 -44.68 2.58
C THR A 86 28.48 -44.72 2.60
N LEU A 87 27.86 -45.90 2.45
CA LEU A 87 26.41 -46.05 2.50
C LEU A 87 25.83 -45.71 3.87
N SER A 88 26.48 -46.14 4.96
CA SER A 88 26.12 -45.75 6.33
C SER A 88 26.28 -44.25 6.57
N THR A 89 27.36 -43.66 6.02
CA THR A 89 27.59 -42.21 6.10
C THR A 89 26.54 -41.43 5.32
N ILE A 90 26.13 -41.91 4.14
CA ILE A 90 25.06 -41.33 3.32
C ILE A 90 23.71 -41.49 4.02
N GLY A 91 23.41 -42.67 4.55
CA GLY A 91 22.19 -42.97 5.30
C GLY A 91 22.02 -42.11 6.57
N ARG A 92 23.11 -41.71 7.20
CA ARG A 92 23.12 -40.79 8.36
C ARG A 92 23.01 -39.31 7.99
N LYS A 93 22.98 -38.95 6.70
CA LYS A 93 22.82 -37.53 6.31
C LYS A 93 21.35 -37.12 6.40
N PRO A 94 21.04 -35.97 7.00
CA PRO A 94 19.66 -35.47 7.17
C PRO A 94 18.93 -35.19 5.85
N ALA A 95 19.66 -35.17 4.73
CA ALA A 95 19.09 -35.02 3.39
C ALA A 95 18.19 -36.20 2.95
N ILE A 96 18.24 -37.36 3.63
CA ILE A 96 17.37 -38.51 3.33
C ILE A 96 16.09 -38.48 4.20
N GLU A 97 16.14 -37.93 5.41
CA GLU A 97 14.98 -37.82 6.29
C GLU A 97 14.10 -36.62 5.96
N LEU A 98 14.70 -35.50 5.54
CA LEU A 98 13.97 -34.32 5.09
C LEU A 98 13.77 -34.37 3.59
N THR A 99 12.64 -34.97 3.17
CA THR A 99 12.26 -34.94 1.76
C THR A 99 11.91 -33.50 1.35
N PRO A 100 12.25 -33.09 0.12
CA PRO A 100 11.89 -31.76 -0.38
C PRO A 100 10.38 -31.52 -0.38
N GLU A 101 9.57 -32.57 -0.42
CA GLU A 101 8.11 -32.52 -0.30
C GLU A 101 7.67 -32.08 1.10
N ASP A 102 8.30 -32.58 2.17
CA ASP A 102 7.93 -32.22 3.54
C ASP A 102 8.35 -30.77 3.86
N ILE A 103 9.50 -30.34 3.33
CA ILE A 103 9.93 -28.93 3.37
C ILE A 103 8.94 -28.05 2.60
N ALA A 104 8.51 -28.43 1.40
CA ALA A 104 7.55 -27.67 0.62
C ALA A 104 6.19 -27.57 1.32
N VAL A 105 5.74 -28.62 2.01
CA VAL A 105 4.51 -28.62 2.79
C VAL A 105 4.63 -27.69 4.01
N GLN A 106 5.76 -27.72 4.73
CA GLN A 106 5.99 -26.79 5.84
C GLN A 106 6.04 -25.33 5.36
N ILE A 107 6.75 -25.05 4.27
CA ILE A 107 6.80 -23.70 3.67
C ILE A 107 5.40 -23.25 3.26
N LYS A 108 4.59 -24.12 2.64
CA LYS A 108 3.22 -23.79 2.22
C LYS A 108 2.34 -23.45 3.42
N ARG A 109 2.42 -24.22 4.51
CA ARG A 109 1.66 -23.94 5.75
C ARG A 109 2.12 -22.64 6.40
N ALA A 110 3.42 -22.45 6.58
CA ALA A 110 3.99 -21.23 7.15
C ALA A 110 3.62 -19.99 6.30
N SER A 111 3.69 -20.11 4.97
CA SER A 111 3.30 -19.04 4.06
C SER A 111 1.81 -18.72 4.16
N HIS A 112 0.94 -19.73 4.25
CA HIS A 112 -0.50 -19.51 4.42
C HIS A 112 -0.82 -18.80 5.72
N ASP A 113 -0.16 -19.15 6.82
CA ASP A 113 -0.38 -18.53 8.11
C ASP A 113 0.16 -17.10 8.13
N MET A 114 1.34 -16.84 7.56
CA MET A 114 1.85 -15.46 7.38
C MET A 114 0.93 -14.59 6.52
N LEU A 115 0.36 -15.16 5.44
CA LEU A 115 -0.58 -14.45 4.57
C LEU A 115 -1.91 -14.15 5.29
N ARG A 116 -2.39 -15.05 6.16
CA ARG A 116 -3.57 -14.81 6.99
C ARG A 116 -3.32 -13.69 7.99
N ASP A 117 -2.23 -13.77 8.74
CA ASP A 117 -1.86 -12.75 9.72
C ASP A 117 -1.69 -11.37 9.07
N SER A 118 -0.99 -11.32 7.94
CA SER A 118 -0.86 -10.10 7.14
C SER A 118 -2.22 -9.56 6.69
N SER A 119 -3.10 -10.43 6.20
CA SER A 119 -4.45 -10.04 5.74
C SER A 119 -5.31 -9.49 6.88
N ASP A 120 -5.18 -10.05 8.08
CA ASP A 120 -5.94 -9.61 9.25
C ASP A 120 -5.41 -8.27 9.78
N LEU A 121 -4.10 -8.07 9.80
CA LEU A 121 -3.49 -6.76 10.08
C LEU A 121 -3.94 -5.70 9.07
N PHE A 122 -3.97 -6.02 7.77
CA PHE A 122 -4.48 -5.09 6.75
C PHE A 122 -5.96 -4.77 6.93
N ARG A 123 -6.79 -5.77 7.25
CA ARG A 123 -8.22 -5.55 7.53
C ARG A 123 -8.41 -4.69 8.77
N GLN A 124 -7.63 -4.91 9.81
CA GLN A 124 -7.68 -4.12 11.03
C GLN A 124 -7.24 -2.68 10.78
N GLY A 125 -6.10 -2.47 10.11
CA GLY A 125 -5.66 -1.15 9.70
C GLY A 125 -6.68 -0.43 8.83
N ARG A 126 -7.34 -1.12 7.89
CA ARG A 126 -8.40 -0.54 7.06
C ARG A 126 -9.62 -0.11 7.88
N LYS A 127 -10.05 -0.93 8.86
CA LYS A 127 -11.12 -0.55 9.79
C LYS A 127 -10.74 0.67 10.63
N ASP A 128 -9.49 0.73 11.10
CA ASP A 128 -8.99 1.85 11.89
C ASP A 128 -8.94 3.13 11.05
N PHE A 129 -8.50 3.04 9.79
CA PHE A 129 -8.53 4.15 8.84
C PHE A 129 -9.96 4.60 8.52
N ASP A 130 -10.88 3.67 8.26
CA ASP A 130 -12.28 3.99 7.99
C ASP A 130 -12.94 4.67 9.20
N SER A 131 -12.65 4.18 10.42
CA SER A 131 -13.09 4.79 11.68
C SER A 131 -12.53 6.19 11.87
N ALA A 132 -11.22 6.39 11.66
CA ALA A 132 -10.58 7.69 11.75
C ALA A 132 -11.14 8.68 10.71
N THR A 133 -11.39 8.21 9.49
CA THR A 133 -11.99 9.02 8.41
C THR A 133 -13.45 9.37 8.72
N ALA A 134 -14.22 8.45 9.31
CA ALA A 134 -15.57 8.72 9.80
C ALA A 134 -15.57 9.77 10.92
N GLN A 135 -14.64 9.69 11.87
CA GLN A 135 -14.50 10.69 12.94
C GLN A 135 -14.08 12.06 12.39
N LEU A 136 -13.11 12.10 11.46
CA LEU A 136 -12.68 13.33 10.79
C LEU A 136 -13.81 13.95 9.98
N SER A 137 -14.57 13.17 9.22
CA SER A 137 -15.70 13.68 8.44
C SER A 137 -16.85 14.16 9.33
N ALA A 138 -17.12 13.50 10.46
CA ALA A 138 -18.07 13.98 11.46
C ALA A 138 -17.62 15.30 12.09
N MET A 139 -16.32 15.46 12.39
CA MET A 139 -15.76 16.68 12.95
C MET A 139 -15.72 17.82 11.92
N MET A 140 -15.29 17.55 10.69
CA MET A 140 -15.34 18.51 9.57
C MET A 140 -16.79 18.89 9.23
N GLY A 141 -17.74 17.96 9.32
CA GLY A 141 -19.16 18.21 9.16
C GLY A 141 -19.68 19.19 10.22
N ARG A 142 -19.26 19.03 11.48
CA ARG A 142 -19.60 19.98 12.56
C ARG A 142 -18.99 21.36 12.33
N VAL A 143 -17.73 21.45 11.90
CA VAL A 143 -17.06 22.74 11.63
C VAL A 143 -17.69 23.46 10.43
N ARG A 144 -17.96 22.75 9.32
CA ARG A 144 -18.66 23.34 8.17
C ARG A 144 -20.09 23.76 8.51
N ALA A 145 -20.79 22.99 9.33
CA ALA A 145 -22.14 23.33 9.76
C ALA A 145 -22.15 24.60 10.64
N GLU A 146 -21.16 24.78 11.53
CA GLU A 146 -21.06 25.99 12.35
C GLU A 146 -20.80 27.25 11.52
N ASP A 147 -19.90 27.20 10.54
CA ASP A 147 -19.58 28.39 9.73
C ASP A 147 -20.76 28.81 8.84
N GLU A 148 -21.45 27.86 8.22
CA GLU A 148 -22.61 28.18 7.38
C GLU A 148 -23.80 28.66 8.23
N GLN A 149 -24.01 28.07 9.41
CA GLN A 149 -25.03 28.54 10.36
C GLN A 149 -24.70 29.95 10.89
N LYS A 150 -23.46 30.23 11.28
CA LYS A 150 -23.03 31.57 11.71
C LYS A 150 -23.22 32.61 10.62
N ARG A 151 -22.95 32.25 9.36
CA ARG A 151 -23.14 33.16 8.23
C ARG A 151 -24.61 33.46 7.98
N GLN A 152 -25.49 32.47 8.10
CA GLN A 152 -26.93 32.68 8.00
C GLN A 152 -27.48 33.50 9.17
N THR A 153 -27.09 33.21 10.41
CA THR A 153 -27.53 34.00 11.58
C THR A 153 -27.04 35.44 11.51
N TRP A 154 -25.80 35.68 11.06
CA TRP A 154 -25.30 37.04 10.82
C TRP A 154 -26.07 37.78 9.72
N ARG A 155 -26.50 37.08 8.66
CA ARG A 155 -27.35 37.69 7.62
C ARG A 155 -28.72 38.09 8.18
N PHE A 156 -29.37 37.21 8.94
CA PHE A 156 -30.64 37.55 9.58
C PHE A 156 -30.50 38.66 10.63
N ALA A 157 -29.42 38.65 11.42
CA ALA A 157 -29.12 39.71 12.36
C ALA A 157 -28.88 41.05 11.64
N ALA A 158 -28.09 41.07 10.56
CA ALA A 158 -27.83 42.25 9.76
C ALA A 158 -29.12 42.76 9.07
N MET A 159 -29.93 41.85 8.52
CA MET A 159 -31.23 42.20 7.93
C MET A 159 -32.18 42.79 8.99
N GLY A 160 -32.27 42.17 10.16
CA GLY A 160 -33.10 42.65 11.27
C GLY A 160 -32.65 44.01 11.78
N LEU A 161 -31.34 44.23 11.89
CA LEU A 161 -30.78 45.53 12.26
C LEU A 161 -31.08 46.60 11.20
N ALA A 162 -30.89 46.28 9.91
CA ALA A 162 -31.21 47.19 8.82
C ALA A 162 -32.70 47.54 8.77
N ALA A 163 -33.58 46.54 8.93
CA ALA A 163 -35.02 46.73 9.01
C ALA A 163 -35.42 47.58 10.23
N GLY A 164 -34.81 47.35 11.39
CA GLY A 164 -35.03 48.12 12.60
C GLY A 164 -34.62 49.59 12.46
N ILE A 165 -33.47 49.85 11.85
CA ILE A 165 -33.01 51.22 11.55
C ILE A 165 -34.01 51.90 10.61
N LEU A 166 -34.38 51.24 9.52
CA LEU A 166 -35.30 51.79 8.52
C LEU A 166 -36.67 52.09 9.13
N LEU A 167 -37.18 51.17 9.96
CA LEU A 167 -38.43 51.36 10.69
C LEU A 167 -38.34 52.54 11.67
N TRP A 168 -37.25 52.66 12.43
CA TRP A 168 -37.05 53.76 13.39
C TRP A 168 -36.86 55.13 12.72
N SER A 169 -36.35 55.18 11.49
CA SER A 169 -36.26 56.43 10.73
C SER A 169 -37.61 56.90 10.17
N ILE A 170 -38.50 55.97 9.81
CA ILE A 170 -39.79 56.29 9.16
C ILE A 170 -40.93 56.50 10.18
N LEU A 171 -40.93 55.73 11.27
CA LEU A 171 -41.98 55.78 12.29
C LEU A 171 -42.23 57.18 12.88
N PRO A 172 -41.20 57.96 13.29
CA PRO A 172 -41.43 59.27 13.92
C PRO A 172 -42.19 60.26 13.03
N GLY A 173 -41.92 60.25 11.71
CA GLY A 173 -42.57 61.15 10.76
C GLY A 173 -43.97 60.74 10.33
N THR A 174 -44.28 59.44 10.37
CA THR A 174 -45.62 58.91 10.04
C THR A 174 -46.55 58.95 11.25
N VAL A 175 -46.06 58.55 12.42
CA VAL A 175 -46.83 58.56 13.67
C VAL A 175 -47.14 59.99 14.11
N SER A 176 -46.22 60.95 13.93
CA SER A 176 -46.48 62.35 14.29
C SER A 176 -47.66 62.98 13.53
N ARG A 177 -48.05 62.44 12.37
CA ARG A 177 -49.20 62.93 11.59
C ARG A 177 -50.51 62.17 11.85
N ALA A 178 -50.45 60.98 12.44
CA ALA A 178 -51.62 60.15 12.73
C ALA A 178 -52.15 60.34 14.17
N VAL A 179 -51.42 61.10 14.99
CA VAL A 179 -51.78 61.40 16.37
C VAL A 179 -52.89 62.46 16.43
N PRO A 180 -53.84 62.36 17.38
CA PRO A 180 -54.87 63.38 17.58
C PRO A 180 -54.32 64.78 17.78
N GLU A 181 -54.96 65.78 17.16
CA GLU A 181 -54.55 67.19 17.23
C GLU A 181 -54.47 67.73 18.67
N SER A 182 -55.26 67.19 19.60
CA SER A 182 -55.24 67.59 21.01
C SER A 182 -53.89 67.40 21.71
N TRP A 183 -52.99 66.56 21.16
CA TRP A 183 -51.73 66.23 21.81
C TRP A 183 -50.58 67.20 21.47
N ASN A 184 -50.73 68.03 20.42
CA ASN A 184 -49.73 69.00 19.94
C ASN A 184 -48.30 68.43 19.85
N TRP A 185 -48.20 67.18 19.37
CA TRP A 185 -46.92 66.46 19.26
C TRP A 185 -45.96 67.09 18.25
N PRO A 186 -46.40 67.46 17.03
CA PRO A 186 -45.55 68.15 16.05
C PRO A 186 -44.95 69.44 16.59
N GLU A 187 -45.74 70.25 17.31
CA GLU A 187 -45.33 71.54 17.87
C GLU A 187 -44.30 71.35 19.00
N ARG A 188 -44.50 70.33 19.85
CA ARG A 188 -43.53 69.97 20.91
C ARG A 188 -42.23 69.44 20.33
N MET A 189 -42.30 68.64 19.26
CA MET A 189 -41.12 68.14 18.54
C MET A 189 -40.37 69.29 17.87
N ALA A 190 -41.08 70.18 17.16
CA ALA A 190 -40.51 71.36 16.53
C ALA A 190 -39.81 72.26 17.55
N ARG A 191 -40.47 72.57 18.68
CA ARG A 191 -39.83 73.32 19.78
C ARG A 191 -38.52 72.67 20.24
N LYS A 192 -38.53 71.34 20.44
CA LYS A 192 -37.35 70.59 20.89
C LYS A 192 -36.24 70.54 19.83
N ALA A 193 -36.60 70.49 18.54
CA ALA A 193 -35.67 70.51 17.43
C ALA A 193 -35.03 71.90 17.21
N VAL A 194 -35.81 72.98 17.34
CA VAL A 194 -35.32 74.37 17.29
C VAL A 194 -34.51 74.71 18.55
N GLY A 195 -34.78 74.03 19.66
CA GLY A 195 -34.03 74.17 20.92
C GLY A 195 -34.50 75.31 21.81
N GLU A 196 -35.76 75.75 21.65
CA GLU A 196 -36.32 76.87 22.40
C GLU A 196 -37.09 76.42 23.66
N PRO A 197 -37.16 77.28 24.70
CA PRO A 197 -37.78 76.94 25.97
C PRO A 197 -39.30 76.84 25.85
N SER A 198 -39.92 77.66 25.01
CA SER A 198 -41.37 77.72 24.80
C SER A 198 -41.74 77.42 23.34
N ILE A 199 -42.97 76.95 23.09
CA ILE A 199 -43.46 76.71 21.71
C ILE A 199 -43.55 78.06 20.97
N VAL A 200 -43.88 79.13 21.69
CA VAL A 200 -43.99 80.49 21.14
C VAL A 200 -42.62 80.99 20.70
N GLU A 201 -41.58 80.88 21.52
CA GLU A 201 -40.20 81.24 21.12
C GLU A 201 -39.72 80.44 19.91
N ALA A 202 -40.05 79.14 19.85
CA ALA A 202 -39.73 78.31 18.69
C ALA A 202 -40.40 78.84 17.42
N GLY A 203 -41.69 79.20 17.50
CA GLY A 203 -42.43 79.80 16.40
C GLY A 203 -41.86 81.16 15.97
N ILE A 204 -41.55 82.04 16.93
CA ILE A 204 -40.94 83.34 16.68
C ILE A 204 -39.58 83.16 15.97
N ARG A 205 -38.74 82.26 16.48
CA ARG A 205 -37.42 81.99 15.89
C ARG A 205 -37.54 81.44 14.47
N LEU A 206 -38.48 80.54 14.21
CA LEU A 206 -38.74 80.01 12.87
C LEU A 206 -39.19 81.11 11.91
N ILE A 207 -40.18 81.92 12.28
CA ILE A 207 -40.70 83.02 11.46
C ILE A 207 -39.59 84.03 11.16
N ARG A 208 -38.88 84.50 12.20
CA ARG A 208 -37.77 85.45 12.07
C ARG A 208 -36.63 84.89 11.21
N SER A 209 -36.33 83.59 11.30
CA SER A 209 -35.27 82.96 10.52
C SER A 209 -35.59 82.86 9.03
N GLN A 210 -36.88 82.69 8.68
CA GLN A 210 -37.32 82.55 7.29
C GLN A 210 -37.58 83.90 6.63
N ASN A 211 -38.13 84.87 7.38
CA ASN A 211 -38.36 86.22 6.91
C ASN A 211 -38.21 87.24 8.06
N PRO A 212 -37.04 87.89 8.19
CA PRO A 212 -36.80 88.85 9.25
C PRO A 212 -37.61 90.14 9.06
N GLU A 213 -37.80 90.59 7.82
CA GLU A 213 -38.53 91.83 7.49
C GLU A 213 -40.02 91.70 7.84
N ALA A 214 -40.67 90.60 7.46
CA ALA A 214 -42.05 90.34 7.83
C ALA A 214 -42.25 90.17 9.35
N TRP A 215 -41.23 89.70 10.06
CA TRP A 215 -41.27 89.64 11.52
C TRP A 215 -41.22 91.02 12.15
N GLU A 216 -40.42 91.94 11.60
CA GLU A 216 -40.34 93.32 12.07
C GLU A 216 -41.67 94.05 11.88
N GLU A 217 -42.29 93.92 10.70
CA GLU A 217 -43.64 94.48 10.44
C GLU A 217 -44.68 93.94 11.43
N LEU A 218 -44.66 92.62 11.69
CA LEU A 218 -45.57 91.99 12.64
C LEU A 218 -45.31 92.47 14.07
N ALA A 219 -44.04 92.60 14.46
CA ALA A 219 -43.65 93.07 15.79
C ALA A 219 -44.05 94.54 15.99
N GLU A 220 -43.91 95.38 14.97
CA GLU A 220 -44.37 96.77 14.99
C GLU A 220 -45.89 96.85 15.13
N ALA A 221 -46.64 96.10 14.31
CA ALA A 221 -48.10 96.03 14.39
C ALA A 221 -48.56 95.57 15.79
N GLN A 222 -47.90 94.56 16.36
CA GLN A 222 -48.20 94.09 17.72
C GLN A 222 -47.84 95.13 18.78
N GLY A 223 -46.77 95.91 18.58
CA GLY A 223 -46.42 97.07 19.39
C GLY A 223 -47.54 98.11 19.41
N ILE A 224 -48.08 98.47 18.25
CA ILE A 224 -49.21 99.40 18.12
C ILE A 224 -50.47 98.85 18.82
N LEU A 225 -50.81 97.57 18.59
CA LEU A 225 -51.98 96.93 19.20
C LEU A 225 -51.88 96.88 20.73
N SER A 226 -50.70 96.53 21.25
CA SER A 226 -50.48 96.42 22.69
C SER A 226 -50.50 97.79 23.37
N ALA A 227 -49.92 98.83 22.75
CA ALA A 227 -49.96 100.20 23.24
C ALA A 227 -51.39 100.78 23.28
N ASN A 228 -52.29 100.29 22.43
CA ASN A 228 -53.66 100.76 22.30
C ASN A 228 -54.70 99.75 22.84
N ARG A 229 -54.27 98.74 23.62
CA ARG A 229 -55.10 97.59 23.98
C ARG A 229 -56.47 97.97 24.56
N GLU A 230 -56.50 98.86 25.54
CA GLU A 230 -57.74 99.27 26.21
C GLU A 230 -58.69 100.04 25.28
N ALA A 231 -58.17 101.01 24.53
CA ALA A 231 -58.95 101.78 23.55
C ALA A 231 -59.51 100.88 22.43
N LEU A 232 -58.75 99.87 22.00
CA LEU A 232 -59.18 98.90 21.00
C LEU A 232 -60.22 97.92 21.55
N GLU A 233 -60.12 97.46 22.80
CA GLU A 233 -61.15 96.60 23.39
C GLU A 233 -62.49 97.34 23.55
N LEU A 234 -62.48 98.58 24.03
CA LEU A 234 -63.68 99.43 24.10
C LEU A 234 -64.26 99.71 22.70
N CYS A 235 -63.39 99.87 21.70
CA CYS A 235 -63.80 99.97 20.32
C CYS A 235 -64.49 98.69 19.84
N LYS A 236 -63.89 97.51 20.06
CA LYS A 236 -64.48 96.21 19.67
C LYS A 236 -65.83 95.98 20.33
N GLU A 237 -65.99 96.34 21.59
CA GLU A 237 -67.26 96.23 22.31
C GLU A 237 -68.34 97.14 21.70
N ARG A 238 -67.99 98.40 21.39
CA ARG A 238 -68.90 99.30 20.67
C ARG A 238 -69.27 98.79 19.28
N VAL A 239 -68.32 98.20 18.54
CA VAL A 239 -68.61 97.54 17.24
C VAL A 239 -69.65 96.44 17.46
N ARG A 240 -69.43 95.53 18.42
CA ARG A 240 -70.33 94.40 18.70
C ARG A 240 -71.75 94.84 19.07
N ASN A 241 -71.87 95.95 19.78
CA ASN A 241 -73.16 96.51 20.21
C ASN A 241 -73.81 97.41 19.14
N SER A 242 -73.11 97.71 18.05
CA SER A 242 -73.61 98.52 16.95
C SER A 242 -73.88 97.64 15.72
N LYS A 243 -74.89 97.97 14.91
CA LYS A 243 -75.17 97.26 13.65
C LYS A 243 -74.32 97.76 12.47
N GLY A 244 -73.17 98.40 12.72
CA GLY A 244 -72.38 99.05 11.68
C GLY A 244 -70.91 99.26 12.04
N SER A 245 -70.14 99.78 11.09
CA SER A 245 -68.72 100.12 11.30
C SER A 245 -68.59 101.39 12.15
N ILE A 246 -67.71 101.38 13.15
CA ILE A 246 -67.37 102.57 13.93
C ILE A 246 -65.91 103.01 13.68
N ARG A 247 -65.66 104.30 13.83
CA ARG A 247 -64.31 104.86 13.77
C ARG A 247 -63.67 104.84 15.16
N CYS A 248 -62.42 104.39 15.23
CA CYS A 248 -61.63 104.38 16.45
C CYS A 248 -60.26 105.01 16.19
N THR A 249 -59.79 105.77 17.17
CA THR A 249 -58.50 106.47 17.11
C THR A 249 -57.45 105.61 17.79
N VAL A 250 -56.31 105.43 17.13
CA VAL A 250 -55.13 104.77 17.70
C VAL A 250 -54.04 105.80 17.94
N VAL A 251 -53.27 105.61 19.00
CA VAL A 251 -52.09 106.40 19.34
C VAL A 251 -50.86 105.68 18.83
N LEU A 252 -50.12 106.31 17.94
CA LEU A 252 -48.83 105.83 17.46
C LEU A 252 -47.73 106.52 18.27
N LYS A 253 -46.80 105.74 18.81
CA LYS A 253 -45.59 106.27 19.45
C LYS A 253 -44.44 106.18 18.45
N PRO A 254 -43.56 107.20 18.39
CA PRO A 254 -42.37 107.16 17.56
C PRO A 254 -41.39 106.06 18.01
#